data_AF-A0A7T8QVT0-F1
#
_entry.id   AF-A0A7T8QVT0-F1
#
_cell.length_a   1.000
_cell.length_b   1.000
_cell.length_c   1.000
_cell.angle_alpha   90.00
_cell.angle_beta   90.00
_cell.angle_gamma   90.00
#
_symmetry.space_group_name_H-M   'P 1'
#
loop_
_entity.id
_entity.type
_entity.pdbx_description
1 polymer ?
#
loop_
_entity_poly.entity_id
_entity_poly.type
_entity_poly.pdbx_seq_one_letter_code
_entity_poly.pdbx_strand_id
1 'polypeptide(L)'
;MPIKAEMEQNSVKDGKFSLIILPKGKDVQAKSLDIFSLEGPNHRNFLLLKGQDGDLRELRAYSDAHRAWFVGEVVESDGRLWMATPFDPVFLALPYLKERKKIPLDHLIPHEQITDSPLLK
;
A
#
# COMPACT_ATOMS: atom_id res chain seq x y z
N MET A 1 -11.44 -25.12 -30.69
CA MET A 1 -10.10 -25.24 -30.06
C MET A 1 -9.91 -24.05 -29.14
N PRO A 2 -9.78 -24.21 -27.82
CA PRO A 2 -9.44 -23.07 -26.97
C PRO A 2 -7.92 -22.88 -26.96
N ILE A 3 -7.51 -21.63 -27.13
CA ILE A 3 -6.13 -21.16 -27.07
C ILE A 3 -5.65 -21.33 -25.63
N LYS A 4 -4.59 -22.13 -25.43
CA LYS A 4 -3.88 -22.19 -24.13
C LYS A 4 -3.13 -20.88 -23.98
N ALA A 5 -3.51 -20.07 -22.98
CA ALA A 5 -2.66 -19.01 -22.50
C ALA A 5 -1.47 -19.68 -21.80
N GLU A 6 -0.29 -19.57 -22.39
CA GLU A 6 0.97 -19.95 -21.75
C GLU A 6 1.18 -19.01 -20.56
N MET A 7 0.95 -19.54 -19.35
CA MET A 7 1.33 -18.87 -18.11
C MET A 7 2.80 -19.19 -17.86
N GLU A 8 3.66 -18.18 -17.96
CA GLU A 8 5.05 -18.27 -17.50
C GLU A 8 5.06 -18.71 -16.04
N GLN A 9 5.55 -19.93 -15.80
CA GLN A 9 5.77 -20.49 -14.47
C GLN A 9 6.97 -19.78 -13.82
N ASN A 10 6.73 -18.59 -13.27
CA ASN A 10 7.66 -18.03 -12.29
C ASN A 10 7.52 -18.85 -11.01
N SER A 11 8.54 -19.66 -10.73
CA SER A 11 8.72 -20.45 -9.51
C SER A 11 8.32 -19.64 -8.28
N VAL A 12 7.15 -19.96 -7.73
CA VAL A 12 6.58 -19.33 -6.54
C VAL A 12 7.41 -19.81 -5.36
N LYS A 13 8.27 -18.94 -4.83
CA LYS A 13 9.02 -19.23 -3.61
C LYS A 13 8.05 -19.34 -2.43
N ASP A 14 8.29 -20.29 -1.52
CA ASP A 14 7.63 -20.34 -0.22
C ASP A 14 7.82 -19.00 0.50
N GLY A 15 6.78 -18.18 0.51
CA GLY A 15 6.79 -16.82 1.01
C GLY A 15 5.38 -16.36 1.33
N LYS A 16 5.26 -15.40 2.23
CA LYS A 16 3.98 -14.77 2.53
C LYS A 16 3.59 -13.85 1.38
N PHE A 17 2.36 -13.95 0.90
CA PHE A 17 1.84 -13.12 -0.17
C PHE A 17 0.88 -12.05 0.36
N SER A 18 0.82 -10.93 -0.35
CA SER A 18 -0.19 -9.89 -0.11
C SER A 18 -0.75 -9.45 -1.45
N LEU A 19 -2.06 -9.54 -1.59
CA LEU A 19 -2.74 -9.18 -2.83
C LEU A 19 -3.12 -7.69 -2.80
N ILE A 20 -2.66 -6.94 -3.79
CA ILE A 20 -2.91 -5.50 -3.93
C ILE A 20 -3.56 -5.20 -5.28
N ILE A 21 -4.72 -4.55 -5.27
CA ILE A 21 -5.37 -4.00 -6.45
C ILE A 21 -4.83 -2.60 -6.71
N LEU A 22 -4.31 -2.42 -7.92
CA LEU A 22 -3.81 -1.14 -8.41
C LEU A 22 -4.72 -0.63 -9.52
N PRO A 23 -5.08 0.67 -9.54
CA PRO A 23 -5.84 1.25 -10.64
C PRO A 23 -5.04 1.21 -11.94
N LYS A 24 -5.73 0.89 -13.03
CA LYS A 24 -5.17 0.80 -14.38
C LYS A 24 -4.80 2.19 -14.90
N GLY A 25 -3.67 2.31 -15.60
CA GLY A 25 -3.35 3.51 -16.39
C GLY A 25 -2.35 4.50 -15.77
N LYS A 26 -1.62 4.12 -14.73
CA LYS A 26 -0.36 4.77 -14.35
C LYS A 26 0.62 3.69 -13.94
N ASP A 27 1.82 3.74 -14.53
CA ASP A 27 2.88 2.76 -14.39
C ASP A 27 3.27 2.58 -12.92
N VAL A 28 2.56 1.69 -12.25
CA VAL A 28 3.09 1.00 -11.10
C VAL A 28 3.76 -0.23 -11.68
N GLN A 29 5.00 -0.06 -12.13
CA GLN A 29 5.84 -1.23 -12.36
C GLN A 29 5.96 -1.92 -11.00
N ALA A 30 5.40 -3.12 -10.88
CA ALA A 30 5.36 -3.91 -9.63
C ALA A 30 6.76 -4.14 -9.01
N LYS A 31 7.84 -3.81 -9.74
CA LYS A 31 9.24 -3.92 -9.33
C LYS A 31 9.71 -2.88 -8.30
N SER A 32 9.03 -1.74 -8.16
CA SER A 32 9.41 -0.71 -7.17
C SER A 32 8.18 -0.01 -6.62
N LEU A 33 7.56 -0.63 -5.62
CA LEU A 33 6.46 -0.06 -4.86
C LEU A 33 7.00 0.53 -3.54
N ASP A 34 7.01 1.85 -3.46
CA ASP A 34 7.39 2.56 -2.23
C ASP A 34 6.16 2.62 -1.31
N ILE A 35 6.08 1.65 -0.39
CA ILE A 35 5.03 1.58 0.62
C ILE A 35 5.62 1.96 1.97
N PHE A 36 4.98 2.92 2.65
CA PHE A 36 5.38 3.36 3.97
C PHE A 36 4.16 3.52 4.87
N SER A 37 4.38 3.39 6.18
CA SER A 37 3.40 3.70 7.18
C SER A 37 3.67 5.08 7.76
N LEU A 38 2.61 5.84 7.99
CA LEU A 38 2.66 7.10 8.70
C LEU A 38 1.74 7.02 9.91
N GLU A 39 2.28 7.24 11.11
CA GLU A 39 1.47 7.49 12.30
C GLU A 39 0.85 8.89 12.17
N GLY A 40 -0.44 8.92 11.88
CA GLY A 40 -1.16 10.14 11.64
C GLY A 40 -1.81 10.74 12.90
N PRO A 41 -2.45 11.89 12.72
CA PRO A 41 -3.16 12.60 13.79
C PRO A 41 -4.27 11.74 14.40
N ASN A 42 -4.44 11.81 15.73
CA ASN A 42 -5.31 10.93 16.53
C ASN A 42 -4.91 9.45 16.53
N HIS A 43 -3.61 9.12 16.46
CA HIS A 43 -3.07 7.75 16.47
C HIS A 43 -3.60 6.86 15.33
N ARG A 44 -4.00 7.48 14.22
CA ARG A 44 -4.48 6.77 13.06
C ARG A 44 -3.31 6.45 12.15
N ASN A 45 -3.01 5.16 11.99
CA ASN A 45 -1.97 4.73 11.07
C ASN A 45 -2.49 4.72 9.63
N PHE A 46 -1.76 5.43 8.77
CA PHE A 46 -1.95 5.38 7.33
C PHE A 46 -0.93 4.42 6.74
N LEU A 47 -1.37 3.60 5.80
CA LEU A 47 -0.49 2.85 4.93
C LEU A 47 -0.58 3.49 3.55
N LEU A 48 0.54 4.01 3.08
CA LEU A 48 0.59 4.85 1.90
C LEU A 48 1.50 4.23 0.86
N LEU A 49 1.09 4.35 -0.39
CA LEU A 49 1.81 3.92 -1.57
C LEU A 49 2.13 5.16 -2.38
N LYS A 50 3.41 5.39 -2.62
CA LYS A 50 3.90 6.45 -3.50
C LYS A 50 4.03 5.89 -4.92
N GLY A 51 3.35 6.54 -5.86
CA GLY A 51 3.52 6.24 -7.28
C GLY A 51 4.64 7.07 -7.92
N GLN A 52 4.94 6.76 -9.18
CA GLN A 52 6.09 7.33 -9.90
C GLN A 52 5.95 8.83 -10.20
N ASP A 53 4.73 9.31 -10.39
CA ASP A 53 4.43 10.72 -10.70
C ASP A 53 4.36 11.60 -9.43
N GLY A 54 4.73 11.06 -8.26
CA GLY A 54 4.48 11.70 -6.97
C GLY A 54 3.03 11.63 -6.51
N ASP A 55 2.18 10.82 -7.17
CA ASP A 55 0.84 10.54 -6.68
C ASP A 55 0.90 9.70 -5.41
N LEU A 56 0.05 10.04 -4.45
CA LEU A 56 -0.06 9.33 -3.18
C LEU A 56 -1.36 8.53 -3.16
N ARG A 57 -1.28 7.29 -2.70
CA ARG A 57 -2.43 6.41 -2.59
C ARG A 57 -2.50 5.82 -1.19
N GLU A 58 -3.70 5.74 -0.66
CA GLU A 58 -3.97 5.05 0.59
C GLU A 58 -4.19 3.57 0.29
N LEU A 59 -3.51 2.70 1.03
CA LEU A 59 -3.73 1.26 0.99
C LEU A 59 -4.80 0.90 2.02
N ARG A 60 -5.92 0.38 1.53
CA ARG A 60 -7.03 -0.11 2.34
C ARG A 60 -7.12 -1.61 2.25
N ALA A 61 -7.06 -2.30 3.38
CA ALA A 61 -7.36 -3.73 3.44
C ALA A 61 -8.86 -3.93 3.55
N TYR A 62 -9.42 -4.69 2.61
CA TYR A 62 -10.66 -5.41 2.83
C TYR A 62 -10.33 -6.74 3.52
N SER A 63 -10.94 -6.97 4.68
CA SER A 63 -10.75 -8.18 5.49
C SER A 63 -12.10 -8.67 5.99
N ASP A 64 -12.31 -9.96 5.89
CA ASP A 64 -13.52 -10.64 6.35
C ASP A 64 -13.14 -11.99 6.98
N ALA A 65 -14.00 -12.54 7.83
CA ALA A 65 -13.70 -13.77 8.55
C ALA A 65 -13.58 -14.97 7.59
N HIS A 66 -12.68 -15.90 7.91
CA HIS A 66 -12.52 -17.19 7.22
C HIS A 66 -12.26 -17.09 5.71
N ARG A 67 -11.33 -16.23 5.30
CA ARG A 67 -10.88 -16.12 3.90
C ARG A 67 -9.43 -16.50 3.72
N ALA A 68 -9.13 -17.05 2.55
CA ALA A 68 -7.80 -17.39 2.08
C ALA A 68 -7.73 -17.18 0.56
N TRP A 69 -6.52 -17.02 0.02
CA TRP A 69 -6.28 -16.93 -1.41
C TRP A 69 -5.57 -18.18 -1.93
N PHE A 70 -5.97 -18.60 -3.12
CA PHE A 70 -5.24 -19.58 -3.91
C PHE A 70 -4.47 -18.83 -5.00
N VAL A 71 -3.15 -18.86 -4.93
CA VAL A 71 -2.26 -18.15 -5.87
C VAL A 71 -1.34 -19.18 -6.53
N GLY A 72 -1.69 -19.59 -7.76
CA GLY A 72 -1.01 -20.70 -8.42
C GLY A 72 -1.21 -22.00 -7.63
N GLU A 73 -0.10 -22.60 -7.20
CA GLU A 73 -0.08 -23.83 -6.39
C GLU A 73 0.04 -23.56 -4.87
N VAL A 74 0.04 -22.29 -4.45
CA VAL A 74 0.21 -21.89 -3.05
C VAL A 74 -1.10 -21.39 -2.45
N VAL A 75 -1.30 -21.68 -1.16
CA VAL A 75 -2.41 -21.17 -0.35
C VAL A 75 -1.89 -20.09 0.59
N GLU A 76 -2.42 -18.88 0.45
CA GLU A 76 -2.19 -17.79 1.41
C GLU A 76 -3.36 -17.72 2.39
N SER A 77 -3.06 -17.97 3.66
CA SER A 77 -4.03 -17.92 4.76
C SER A 77 -4.51 -16.49 5.06
N ASP A 78 -3.72 -15.47 4.73
CA ASP A 78 -4.10 -14.08 4.84
C ASP A 78 -5.06 -13.71 3.70
N GLY A 79 -6.37 -13.87 3.95
CA GLY A 79 -7.43 -13.53 3.00
C GLY A 79 -7.66 -12.04 2.77
N ARG A 80 -6.76 -11.15 3.22
CA ARG A 80 -6.88 -9.71 3.01
C ARG A 80 -6.69 -9.34 1.54
N LEU A 81 -7.46 -8.35 1.10
CA LEU A 81 -7.33 -7.72 -0.21
C LEU A 81 -7.02 -6.25 -0.03
N TRP A 82 -5.82 -5.84 -0.42
CA TRP A 82 -5.43 -4.44 -0.37
C TRP A 82 -5.89 -3.72 -1.63
N MET A 83 -6.37 -2.51 -1.48
CA MET A 83 -6.77 -1.63 -2.58
C MET A 83 -6.04 -0.30 -2.45
N ALA A 84 -5.36 0.11 -3.52
CA ALA A 84 -4.71 1.41 -3.61
C ALA A 84 -5.70 2.45 -4.14
N THR A 85 -6.22 3.30 -3.27
CA THR A 85 -7.14 4.38 -3.63
C THR A 85 -6.39 5.71 -3.69
N PRO A 86 -6.67 6.60 -4.67
CA PRO A 86 -6.09 7.94 -4.68
C PRO A 86 -6.29 8.66 -3.35
N PHE A 87 -5.24 9.28 -2.83
CA PHE A 87 -5.26 9.99 -1.56
C PHE A 87 -4.74 11.41 -1.75
N ASP A 88 -5.51 12.40 -1.31
CA ASP A 88 -5.09 13.80 -1.37
C ASP A 88 -4.21 14.12 -0.13
N PRO A 89 -2.92 14.45 -0.33
CA PRO A 89 -1.97 14.71 0.76
C PRO A 89 -2.36 15.89 1.65
N VAL A 90 -3.24 16.79 1.20
CA VAL A 90 -3.74 17.90 2.04
C VAL A 90 -4.45 17.36 3.29
N PHE A 91 -5.19 16.25 3.19
CA PHE A 91 -5.86 15.66 4.36
C PHE A 91 -4.91 15.13 5.42
N LEU A 92 -3.68 14.80 5.02
CA LEU A 92 -2.62 14.37 5.92
C LEU A 92 -1.95 15.57 6.57
N ALA A 93 -1.68 16.64 5.82
CA ALA A 93 -1.08 17.87 6.35
C ALA A 93 -2.00 18.67 7.29
N LEU A 94 -3.33 18.65 7.02
CA LEU A 94 -4.30 19.50 7.71
C LEU A 94 -4.25 19.43 9.24
N PRO A 95 -4.20 18.26 9.90
CA PRO A 95 -4.22 18.24 11.35
C PRO A 95 -2.89 18.72 11.95
N TYR A 96 -1.75 18.44 11.29
CA TYR A 96 -0.46 19.01 11.71
C TYR A 96 -0.46 20.53 11.62
N LEU A 97 -1.08 21.11 10.58
CA LEU A 97 -1.22 22.56 10.43
C LEU A 97 -2.14 23.18 11.50
N LYS A 98 -3.13 22.43 11.99
CA LYS A 98 -4.00 22.88 13.10
C LYS A 98 -3.25 22.92 14.43
N GLU A 99 -2.41 21.92 14.68
CA GLU A 99 -1.67 21.76 15.93
C GLU A 99 -0.39 22.62 15.98
N ARG A 100 0.31 22.73 14.85
CA ARG A 100 1.61 23.40 14.75
C ARG A 100 1.47 24.70 13.96
N LYS A 101 1.69 25.82 14.63
CA LYS A 101 1.68 27.16 14.00
C LYS A 101 3.11 27.64 13.79
N LYS A 102 3.35 28.35 12.68
CA LYS A 102 4.62 29.05 12.39
C LYS A 102 5.85 28.14 12.32
N ILE A 103 5.71 26.95 11.74
CA ILE A 103 6.84 26.07 11.43
C ILE A 103 7.07 25.99 9.92
N PRO A 104 8.31 25.76 9.46
CA PRO A 104 8.60 25.46 8.05
C PRO A 104 7.84 24.22 7.59
N LEU A 105 7.47 24.20 6.31
CA LEU A 105 6.70 23.08 5.74
C LEU A 105 7.46 21.75 5.81
N ASP A 106 8.78 21.80 5.60
CA ASP A 106 9.64 20.61 5.65
C ASP A 106 9.69 19.95 7.05
N HIS A 107 9.29 20.69 8.09
CA HIS A 107 9.25 20.22 9.48
C HIS A 107 7.81 19.93 9.96
N LEU A 108 6.82 19.98 9.06
CA LEU A 108 5.42 19.79 9.40
C LEU A 108 5.14 18.39 9.92
N ILE A 109 5.72 17.38 9.27
CA ILE A 109 5.61 15.98 9.62
C ILE A 109 6.94 15.53 10.25
N PRO A 110 6.95 15.13 11.52
CA PRO A 110 8.15 14.58 12.15
C PRO A 110 8.60 13.29 11.46
N HIS A 111 9.90 13.16 11.20
CA HIS A 111 10.45 11.96 10.55
C HIS A 111 10.22 10.69 11.36
N GLU A 112 10.08 10.78 12.70
CA GLU A 112 9.85 9.60 13.55
C GLU A 112 8.49 8.93 13.30
N GLN A 113 7.54 9.65 12.69
CA GLN A 113 6.21 9.12 12.39
C GLN A 113 6.18 8.28 11.11
N ILE A 114 7.23 8.36 10.28
CA ILE A 114 7.34 7.61 9.02
C ILE A 114 8.10 6.31 9.31
N THR A 115 7.48 5.17 9.03
CA THR A 115 8.07 3.84 9.21
C THR A 115 7.93 3.03 7.92
N ASP A 116 8.88 2.12 7.67
CA ASP A 116 8.76 1.18 6.55
C ASP A 116 7.53 0.29 6.68
N SER A 117 6.94 -0.08 5.54
CA SER A 117 5.73 -0.89 5.52
C SER A 117 5.95 -2.27 6.16
N PRO A 118 5.04 -2.72 7.06
CA PRO A 118 5.06 -4.09 7.56
C PRO A 118 4.70 -5.13 6.49
N LEU A 119 4.18 -4.71 5.33
CA LEU A 119 3.88 -5.60 4.19
C LEU A 119 5.13 -6.01 3.39
N LEU A 120 6.28 -5.36 3.62
CA LEU A 120 7.53 -5.59 2.89
C LEU A 120 8.58 -6.36 3.72
N LYS A 121 8.15 -7.08 4.76
CA LYS A 121 9.04 -7.87 5.66
C LYS A 121 9.02 -9.36 5.34
#